data_AF-A0A8D2D9S1-F1
#
_entry.id   AF-A0A8D2D9S1-F1
#
_cell.length_a   1.000
_cell.length_b   1.000
_cell.length_c   1.000
_cell.angle_alpha   90.00
_cell.angle_beta   90.00
_cell.angle_gamma   90.00
#
_symmetry.space_group_name_H-M   'P 1'
#
loop_
_entity.id
_entity.type
_entity.pdbx_description
1 polymer ?
#
loop_
_entity_poly.entity_id
_entity_poly.type
_entity_poly.pdbx_seq_one_letter_code
_entity_poly.pdbx_strand_id
1 'polypeptide(L)' 'MDIMWGLLATHLRFHIVGAFTVALGVAALYKFGVAEPRKKAYAYFYRNYDFMKDFEEMRAGIFQSAK' A
#
# COMPACT_ATOMS: atom_id res chain seq x y z
N MET A 1 2.20 -50.92 7.14
CA MET A 1 3.41 -50.10 7.28
C MET A 1 3.50 -49.34 5.97
N ASP A 2 3.16 -48.05 5.87
CA ASP A 2 4.04 -46.92 6.19
C ASP A 2 3.30 -45.55 6.18
N ILE A 3 2.34 -45.31 7.08
CA ILE A 3 1.64 -44.00 7.16
C ILE A 3 2.26 -43.07 8.23
N MET A 4 3.06 -43.60 9.17
CA MET A 4 3.56 -42.85 10.33
C MET A 4 4.84 -42.03 10.08
N TRP A 5 5.58 -42.27 8.99
CA TRP A 5 6.86 -41.60 8.73
C TRP A 5 6.66 -40.45 7.74
N GLY A 6 6.95 -39.21 8.16
CA GLY A 6 6.92 -38.03 7.29
C GLY A 6 5.65 -37.16 7.35
N LEU A 7 4.69 -37.46 8.23
CA LEU A 7 3.48 -36.64 8.43
C LEU A 7 3.79 -35.15 8.67
N LEU A 8 4.81 -34.87 9.50
CA LEU A 8 5.29 -33.50 9.76
C LEU A 8 5.83 -32.83 8.49
N ALA A 9 6.61 -33.55 7.69
CA ALA A 9 7.18 -33.01 6.45
C ALA A 9 6.09 -32.70 5.41
N THR A 10 5.08 -33.58 5.30
CA THR A 10 3.93 -33.37 4.42
C THR A 10 3.08 -32.18 4.87
N HIS A 11 2.77 -32.07 6.17
CA HIS A 11 2.06 -30.91 6.71
C HIS A 11 2.87 -29.62 6.52
N LEU A 12 4.17 -29.65 6.76
CA LEU A 12 5.03 -28.48 6.62
C LEU A 12 5.06 -27.99 5.18
N ARG A 13 5.20 -28.89 4.19
CA ARG A 13 5.17 -28.53 2.77
C ARG A 13 3.86 -27.86 2.37
N PHE A 14 2.73 -28.41 2.84
CA PHE A 14 1.42 -27.82 2.60
C PHE A 14 1.31 -26.40 3.18
N HIS A 15 1.69 -26.22 4.46
CA HIS A 15 1.61 -24.92 5.12
C HIS A 15 2.59 -23.90 4.53
N ILE A 16 3.80 -24.31 4.12
CA ILE A 16 4.76 -23.43 3.46
C ILE A 16 4.18 -22.88 2.16
N VAL A 17 3.65 -23.76 1.29
CA VAL A 17 3.04 -23.31 0.03
C VAL A 17 1.85 -22.39 0.28
N GLY A 18 0.99 -22.74 1.24
CA GLY A 18 -0.14 -21.89 1.63
C GLY A 18 0.29 -20.53 2.18
N ALA A 19 1.30 -20.50 3.06
CA ALA A 19 1.83 -19.28 3.66
C ALA A 19 2.41 -18.34 2.59
N PHE A 20 3.21 -18.85 1.65
CA PHE A 20 3.73 -18.03 0.56
C PHE A 20 2.63 -17.53 -0.37
N THR A 21 1.64 -18.36 -0.69
CA THR A 21 0.49 -17.95 -1.50
C THR A 21 -0.29 -16.81 -0.84
N VAL A 22 -0.58 -16.94 0.46
CA VAL A 22 -1.28 -15.90 1.22
C VAL A 22 -0.43 -14.64 1.32
N ALA A 23 0.86 -14.75 1.63
CA ALA A 23 1.76 -13.61 1.74
C ALA A 23 1.86 -12.83 0.43
N LEU A 24 2.02 -13.51 -0.70
CA LEU A 24 2.03 -12.89 -2.02
C LEU A 24 0.69 -12.24 -2.36
N GLY A 25 -0.42 -12.90 -2.01
CA GLY A 25 -1.76 -12.34 -2.15
C GLY A 25 -1.93 -11.03 -1.38
N VAL A 26 -1.55 -11.00 -0.11
CA VAL A 26 -1.60 -9.79 0.73
C VAL A 26 -0.69 -8.69 0.18
N ALA A 27 0.53 -9.04 -0.26
CA ALA A 27 1.46 -8.09 -0.85
C ALA A 27 0.88 -7.45 -2.12
N ALA A 28 0.26 -8.24 -3.00
CA ALA A 28 -0.40 -7.75 -4.21
C ALA A 28 -1.61 -6.84 -3.86
N LEU A 29 -2.47 -7.28 -2.93
CA LEU A 29 -3.61 -6.50 -2.47
C LEU A 29 -3.18 -5.15 -1.90
N TYR A 30 -2.12 -5.11 -1.09
CA TYR A 30 -1.60 -3.86 -0.55
C TYR A 30 -1.00 -2.97 -1.64
N LYS A 31 -0.23 -3.54 -2.57
CA LYS A 31 0.39 -2.79 -3.66
C LYS A 31 -0.67 -2.09 -4.51
N PHE A 32 -1.67 -2.83 -5.00
CA PHE A 32 -2.68 -2.30 -5.92
C PHE A 32 -3.84 -1.59 -5.21
N GLY A 33 -4.19 -1.99 -3.99
CA GLY A 33 -5.27 -1.39 -3.23
C GLY A 33 -4.86 -0.13 -2.45
N VAL A 34 -3.58 0.01 -2.08
CA VAL A 34 -3.12 1.12 -1.25
C VAL A 34 -1.95 1.87 -1.89
N ALA A 35 -0.87 1.18 -2.24
CA ALA A 35 0.37 1.85 -2.62
C ALA A 35 0.26 2.58 -3.97
N GLU A 36 -0.27 1.94 -5.00
CA GLU A 36 -0.43 2.54 -6.33
C GLU A 36 -1.49 3.64 -6.37
N PRO A 37 -2.70 3.46 -5.78
CA PRO A 37 -3.69 4.53 -5.70
C PRO A 37 -3.15 5.78 -5.00
N ARG A 38 -2.41 5.62 -3.90
CA ARG A 38 -1.78 6.76 -3.20
C ARG A 38 -0.77 7.49 -4.08
N LYS A 39 0.11 6.75 -4.78
CA LYS A 39 1.07 7.34 -5.74
C LYS A 39 0.34 8.10 -6.85
N LYS A 40 -0.72 7.51 -7.41
CA LYS A 40 -1.55 8.12 -8.45
C LYS A 40 -2.26 9.37 -7.96
N ALA A 41 -2.82 9.35 -6.75
CA ALA A 41 -3.50 10.50 -6.15
C ALA A 41 -2.54 11.68 -5.96
N TYR A 42 -1.33 11.41 -5.46
CA TYR A 42 -0.30 12.45 -5.32
C TYR A 42 0.12 13.03 -6.68
N ALA A 43 0.41 12.16 -7.66
CA ALA A 43 0.74 12.60 -9.00
C ALA A 43 -0.39 13.41 -9.65
N TYR A 44 -1.65 13.03 -9.41
CA TYR A 44 -2.82 13.74 -9.93
C TYR A 44 -2.99 15.11 -9.29
N PHE A 45 -2.81 15.21 -7.97
CA PHE A 45 -2.84 16.48 -7.24
C PHE A 45 -1.81 17.44 -7.81
N TYR A 46 -0.54 17.03 -7.90
CA TYR A 46 0.54 17.89 -8.38
C TYR A 46 0.54 18.14 -9.89
N ARG A 47 -0.21 17.38 -10.69
CA ARG A 47 -0.22 17.54 -12.14
C ARG A 47 -0.57 18.96 -12.58
N ASN A 48 -1.51 19.59 -11.89
CA ASN A 48 -2.01 20.94 -12.18
C ASN A 48 -2.03 21.82 -10.92
N TYR A 49 -1.25 21.47 -9.90
CA TYR A 49 -1.23 22.22 -8.65
C TYR A 49 -0.57 23.59 -8.88
N ASP A 50 -1.32 24.66 -8.61
CA ASP A 50 -0.84 26.03 -8.65
C ASP A 50 -0.60 26.51 -7.22
N PHE A 51 0.68 26.57 -6.83
CA PHE A 51 1.08 26.94 -5.48
C PHE A 51 0.74 28.39 -5.15
N MET A 52 0.75 29.32 -6.13
CA MET A 52 0.41 30.73 -5.87
C MET A 52 -1.08 30.87 -5.63
N LYS A 53 -1.90 30.17 -6.41
CA LYS A 53 -3.34 30.15 -6.21
C LYS A 53 -3.71 29.59 -4.83
N ASP A 54 -3.18 28.43 -4.48
CA ASP A 54 -3.44 27.79 -3.18
C ASP A 54 -2.92 28.65 -2.01
N PHE A 55 -1.76 29.28 -2.19
CA PHE A 55 -1.22 30.22 -1.21
C PHE A 55 -2.12 31.45 -1.01
N GLU A 56 -2.58 32.09 -2.09
CA GLU A 56 -3.45 33.27 -1.99
C GLU A 56 -4.82 32.91 -1.37
N GLU A 57 -5.35 31.72 -1.66
CA GLU A 57 -6.55 31.20 -0.97
C GLU A 57 -6.31 31.06 0.55
N MET A 58 -5.13 30.60 0.97
CA MET A 58 -4.76 30.48 2.39
C MET A 58 -4.42 31.82 3.05
N ARG A 59 -3.78 32.74 2.32
CA ARG A 59 -3.37 34.07 2.80
C ARG A 59 -4.54 34.89 3.32
N ALA A 60 -5.74 34.68 2.78
CA ALA A 60 -6.96 35.40 3.15
C ALA A 60 -7.36 35.28 4.64
N GLY A 61 -6.73 34.39 5.43
CA GLY A 61 -6.98 34.36 6.86
C GLY A 61 -6.14 33.39 7.70
N ILE A 62 -5.28 32.58 7.07
CA ILE A 62 -4.49 31.57 7.80
C ILE A 62 -3.15 32.15 8.24
N PHE A 63 -2.48 32.94 7.40
CA PHE A 63 -1.13 33.40 7.68
C PHE A 63 -1.11 34.73 8.45
N GLN A 64 -0.35 34.77 9.55
CA GLN A 64 -0.08 36.03 10.27
C GLN A 64 1.03 36.85 9.62
N SER A 65 2.02 36.17 9.01
CA SER A 65 3.21 36.78 8.39
C SER A 65 2.95 37.30 6.97
N ALA A 66 1.91 36.81 6.32
CA ALA A 66 1.49 37.21 4.99
C ALA A 66 0.01 37.61 5.07
N LYS A 67 -0.23 38.91 5.29
CA LYS A 67 -1.55 39.53 5.16
C LYS A 67 -1.64 40.20 3.80
#